data_AF-A0A438JST9-F1
#
_entry.id   AF-A0A438JST9-F1
#
_cell.length_a   1.000
_cell.length_b   1.000
_cell.length_c   1.000
_cell.angle_alpha   90.00
_cell.angle_beta   90.00
_cell.angle_gamma   90.00
#
_symmetry.space_group_name_H-M   'P 1'
#
loop_
_entity.id
_entity.type
_entity.pdbx_description
1 polymer ?
#
loop_
_entity_poly.entity_id
_entity_poly.type
_entity_poly.pdbx_seq_one_letter_code
_entity_poly.pdbx_strand_id
1 'polypeptide(L)'
;MWLKAEGFGELVKAWWQSKEFRGNPSFVLEKKLQALKGDLKNAIERYLAHVSSQRALEKIKFWDSKERNGPWYEEDKSHHFIVKDEFSHLAIREEIPWRRKSRVLRLKEGNKNTEISVLNIEG
;
A
#
# COMPACT_ATOMS: atom_id res chain seq x y z
N MET A 1 -0.96 16.94 17.20
CA MET A 1 -1.02 15.59 17.81
C MET A 1 -2.50 15.22 17.95
N TRP A 2 -2.96 14.13 17.33
CA TRP A 2 -4.38 13.71 17.31
C TRP A 2 -4.97 13.43 18.70
N LEU A 3 -4.14 13.07 19.68
CA LEU A 3 -4.52 12.93 21.10
C LEU A 3 -5.04 14.22 21.74
N LYS A 4 -4.70 15.38 21.17
CA LYS A 4 -5.18 16.70 21.59
C LYS A 4 -6.34 17.21 20.73
N ALA A 5 -6.85 16.39 19.79
CA ALA A 5 -8.00 16.76 19.00
C ALA A 5 -9.24 16.85 19.89
N GLU A 6 -10.01 17.91 19.69
CA GLU A 6 -11.30 18.10 20.37
C GLU A 6 -12.22 16.90 20.10
N GLY A 7 -12.90 16.41 21.14
CA GLY A 7 -13.77 15.22 21.06
C GLY A 7 -13.05 13.86 21.18
N PHE A 8 -11.71 13.81 21.24
CA PHE A 8 -11.00 12.52 21.38
C PHE A 8 -11.38 11.77 22.67
N GLY A 9 -11.48 12.49 23.80
CA GLY A 9 -11.88 11.89 25.08
C GLY A 9 -13.31 11.33 25.06
N GLU A 10 -14.23 11.99 24.37
CA GLU A 10 -15.62 11.55 24.22
C GLU A 10 -15.72 10.30 23.34
N LEU A 11 -14.92 10.24 22.27
CA LEU A 11 -14.83 9.09 21.38
C LEU A 11 -14.31 7.85 22.12
N VAL A 12 -13.24 8.01 22.91
CA VAL A 12 -12.69 6.92 23.75
C VAL A 12 -13.72 6.44 24.77
N LYS A 13 -14.45 7.37 25.39
CA LYS A 13 -15.53 7.04 26.33
C LYS A 13 -16.67 6.27 25.65
N ALA A 14 -17.05 6.67 24.44
CA ALA A 14 -18.06 5.97 23.66
C ALA A 14 -17.63 4.54 23.31
N TRP A 15 -16.39 4.33 22.85
CA TRP A 15 -15.87 2.98 22.58
C TRP A 15 -15.78 2.11 23.83
N TRP A 16 -15.41 2.72 24.97
CA TRP A 16 -15.36 2.01 26.25
C TRP A 16 -16.74 1.52 26.71
N GLN A 17 -17.77 2.33 26.46
CA GLN A 17 -19.15 2.05 26.85
C GLN A 17 -19.86 1.13 25.85
N SER A 18 -19.52 1.18 24.56
CA SER A 18 -20.15 0.35 23.52
C SER A 18 -19.82 -1.14 23.64
N LYS A 19 -18.75 -1.49 24.36
CA LYS A 19 -18.29 -2.87 24.50
C LYS A 19 -18.63 -3.41 25.89
N GLU A 20 -19.52 -4.40 25.92
CA GLU A 20 -19.83 -5.18 27.10
C GLU A 20 -19.14 -6.54 27.03
N PHE A 21 -18.46 -6.91 28.12
CA PHE A 21 -17.85 -8.23 28.30
C PHE A 21 -18.35 -8.78 29.63
N ARG A 22 -18.58 -10.10 29.69
CA ARG A 22 -19.00 -10.81 30.90
C ARG A 22 -17.85 -11.67 31.43
N GLY A 23 -17.75 -11.79 32.75
CA GLY A 23 -16.76 -12.63 33.42
C GLY A 23 -16.13 -11.95 34.64
N ASN A 24 -14.99 -12.48 35.07
CA ASN A 24 -14.11 -11.89 36.08
C ASN A 24 -13.81 -10.40 35.75
N PRO A 25 -13.87 -9.46 36.73
CA PRO A 25 -13.50 -8.06 36.52
C PRO A 25 -12.16 -7.84 35.80
N SER A 26 -11.12 -8.59 36.14
CA SER A 26 -9.81 -8.56 35.48
C SER A 26 -9.89 -8.99 34.01
N PHE A 27 -10.68 -10.02 33.69
CA PHE A 27 -10.90 -10.46 32.32
C PHE A 27 -11.69 -9.43 31.52
N VAL A 28 -12.75 -8.86 32.11
CA VAL A 28 -13.54 -7.78 31.49
C VAL A 28 -12.65 -6.58 31.18
N LEU A 29 -11.79 -6.18 32.12
CA LEU A 29 -10.85 -5.09 31.94
C LEU A 29 -9.86 -5.38 30.79
N GLU A 30 -9.25 -6.57 30.79
CA GLU A 30 -8.31 -6.98 29.74
C GLU A 30 -8.96 -6.95 28.36
N LYS A 31 -10.19 -7.48 28.24
CA LYS A 31 -10.93 -7.49 26.97
C LYS A 31 -11.31 -6.08 26.51
N LYS A 32 -11.71 -5.20 27.42
CA LYS A 32 -11.96 -3.80 27.09
C LYS A 32 -10.69 -3.09 26.61
N LEU A 33 -9.56 -3.30 27.26
CA LEU A 33 -8.28 -2.71 26.85
C LEU A 33 -7.80 -3.24 25.50
N GLN A 34 -7.92 -4.55 25.25
CA GLN A 34 -7.61 -5.17 23.95
C GLN A 34 -8.47 -4.57 22.84
N ALA A 35 -9.77 -4.42 23.11
CA ALA A 35 -10.70 -3.89 22.14
C ALA A 35 -10.45 -2.39 21.86
N LEU A 36 -10.19 -1.60 22.90
CA LEU A 36 -9.86 -0.17 22.78
C LEU A 36 -8.54 0.05 22.02
N LYS A 37 -7.53 -0.80 22.25
CA LYS A 37 -6.28 -0.80 21.48
C LYS A 37 -6.55 -0.99 19.99
N GLY A 38 -7.45 -1.90 19.62
CA GLY A 38 -7.87 -2.10 18.24
C GLY A 38 -8.59 -0.89 17.63
N ASP A 39 -9.52 -0.30 18.37
CA ASP A 39 -10.26 0.88 17.92
C ASP A 39 -9.33 2.08 17.68
N LEU A 40 -8.36 2.30 18.59
CA LEU A 40 -7.33 3.34 18.45
C LEU A 40 -6.45 3.10 17.21
N LYS A 41 -6.01 1.87 16.98
CA LYS A 41 -5.20 1.53 15.80
C LYS A 41 -5.96 1.86 14.50
N ASN A 42 -7.22 1.43 14.40
CA ASN A 42 -8.07 1.71 13.25
C ASN A 42 -8.30 3.22 13.06
N ALA A 43 -8.50 3.97 14.14
CA ALA A 43 -8.69 5.42 14.06
C ALA A 43 -7.43 6.14 13.58
N ILE A 44 -6.24 5.74 14.05
CA ILE A 44 -4.96 6.30 13.59
C ILE A 44 -4.75 5.99 12.11
N GLU A 45 -4.98 4.75 11.67
CA GLU A 45 -4.85 4.34 10.27
C GLU A 45 -5.80 5.15 9.36
N ARG A 46 -7.06 5.32 9.77
CA ARG A 46 -8.04 6.15 9.04
C ARG A 46 -7.62 7.62 8.98
N TYR A 47 -7.13 8.18 10.08
CA TYR A 47 -6.65 9.55 10.13
C TYR A 47 -5.45 9.75 9.18
N LEU A 48 -4.48 8.83 9.20
CA LEU A 48 -3.33 8.87 8.30
C LEU A 48 -3.74 8.75 6.83
N ALA A 49 -4.67 7.84 6.51
CA ALA A 49 -5.23 7.69 5.17
C ALA A 49 -6.00 8.94 4.71
N HIS A 50 -6.73 9.59 5.62
CA HIS A 50 -7.44 10.83 5.31
C HIS A 50 -6.46 11.97 5.02
N VAL A 51 -5.43 12.16 5.86
CA VAL A 51 -4.40 13.18 5.66
C VAL A 51 -3.62 12.95 4.37
N SER A 52 -3.26 11.70 4.06
CA SER A 52 -2.56 11.39 2.80
C SER A 52 -3.44 11.63 1.57
N SER A 53 -4.72 11.26 1.64
CA SER A 53 -5.70 11.53 0.57
C SER A 53 -5.91 13.02 0.36
N GLN A 54 -6.02 13.80 1.45
CA GLN A 54 -6.19 15.24 1.38
C GLN A 54 -4.97 15.93 0.75
N ARG A 55 -3.75 15.53 1.12
CA ARG A 55 -2.51 16.00 0.48
C ARG A 55 -2.44 15.62 -1.00
N ALA A 56 -2.87 14.43 -1.36
CA ALA A 56 -2.93 14.00 -2.76
C ALA A 56 -3.92 14.86 -3.55
N LEU A 57 -5.11 15.15 -2.99
CA LEU A 57 -6.11 16.04 -3.59
C LEU A 57 -5.60 17.48 -3.75
N GLU A 58 -4.89 18.02 -2.76
CA GLU A 58 -4.25 19.34 -2.86
C GLU A 58 -3.23 19.38 -4.01
N LYS A 59 -2.42 18.33 -4.15
CA LYS A 59 -1.45 18.21 -5.23
C LYS A 59 -2.13 18.12 -6.59
N ILE A 60 -3.21 17.35 -6.73
CA ILE A 60 -4.01 17.29 -7.96
C ILE A 60 -4.60 18.67 -8.27
N LYS A 61 -5.25 19.33 -7.31
CA LYS A 61 -5.81 20.68 -7.49
C LYS A 61 -4.77 21.70 -7.94
N PHE A 62 -3.55 21.61 -7.41
CA PHE A 62 -2.43 22.44 -7.83
C PHE A 62 -2.08 22.24 -9.31
N TRP A 63 -1.93 20.98 -9.74
CA TRP A 63 -1.64 20.64 -11.14
C TRP A 63 -2.79 21.01 -12.08
N ASP A 64 -4.04 20.74 -11.70
CA ASP A 64 -5.21 21.13 -12.47
C ASP A 64 -5.31 22.67 -12.60
N SER A 65 -4.95 23.42 -11.56
CA SER A 65 -4.91 24.88 -11.60
C SER A 65 -3.78 25.37 -12.52
N LYS A 66 -2.60 24.74 -12.44
CA LYS A 66 -1.47 25.03 -13.33
C LYS A 66 -1.82 24.77 -14.80
N GLU A 67 -2.52 23.67 -15.09
CA GLU A 67 -2.99 23.32 -16.43
C GLU A 67 -4.07 24.28 -16.95
N ARG A 68 -4.99 24.73 -16.08
CA ARG A 68 -6.02 25.73 -16.42
C ARG A 68 -5.47 27.13 -16.68
N ASN A 69 -4.33 27.49 -16.09
CA ASN A 69 -3.76 28.84 -16.16
C ASN A 69 -2.91 29.12 -17.43
N GLY A 70 -2.82 28.18 -18.37
CA GLY A 70 -2.23 28.42 -19.70
C GLY A 70 -1.41 27.27 -20.26
N PRO A 71 -1.04 27.29 -21.56
CA PRO A 71 -0.30 26.20 -22.18
C PRO A 71 1.12 26.09 -21.62
N TRP A 72 1.49 24.87 -21.23
CA TRP A 72 2.81 24.41 -20.85
C TRP A 72 3.95 25.20 -21.51
N TYR A 73 4.80 25.87 -20.71
CA TYR A 73 6.07 26.40 -21.20
C TYR A 73 6.86 25.27 -21.89
N GLU A 74 7.53 25.55 -23.00
CA GLU A 74 8.27 24.58 -23.83
C GLU A 74 9.20 23.66 -23.00
N GLU A 75 9.76 24.20 -21.93
CA GLU A 75 10.62 23.51 -20.96
C GLU A 75 9.89 22.42 -20.14
N ASP A 76 8.64 22.64 -19.74
CA ASP A 76 7.85 21.63 -19.00
C ASP A 76 7.50 20.43 -19.90
N LYS A 77 7.30 20.65 -21.21
CA LYS A 77 7.11 19.56 -22.19
C LYS A 77 8.39 18.76 -22.39
N SER A 78 9.54 19.45 -22.46
CA SER A 78 10.85 18.81 -22.56
C SER A 78 11.13 17.95 -21.32
N HIS A 79 10.87 18.48 -20.12
CA HIS A 79 11.04 17.73 -18.87
C HIS A 79 10.08 16.54 -18.79
N HIS A 80 8.81 16.70 -19.19
CA HIS A 80 7.87 15.58 -19.26
C HIS A 80 8.32 14.52 -20.28
N PHE A 81 8.87 14.92 -21.43
CA PHE A 81 9.40 14.00 -22.43
C PHE A 81 10.60 13.21 -21.88
N ILE A 82 11.55 13.88 -21.23
CA ILE A 82 12.72 13.25 -20.59
C ILE A 82 12.29 12.24 -19.53
N VAL A 83 11.37 12.62 -18.62
CA VAL A 83 10.88 11.71 -17.57
C VAL A 83 10.16 10.50 -18.17
N LYS A 84 9.40 10.69 -19.25
CA LYS A 84 8.70 9.60 -19.94
C LYS A 84 9.67 8.66 -20.69
N ASP A 85 10.73 9.22 -21.27
CA ASP A 85 11.79 8.47 -21.94
C ASP A 85 12.62 7.66 -20.93
N GLU A 86 13.04 8.28 -19.83
CA GLU A 86 13.73 7.60 -18.73
C GLU A 86 12.90 6.45 -18.16
N PHE A 87 11.60 6.67 -17.93
CA PHE A 87 10.71 5.62 -17.46
C PHE A 87 10.62 4.46 -18.46
N SER A 88 10.51 4.76 -19.76
CA SER A 88 10.46 3.75 -20.83
C SER A 88 11.76 2.95 -20.89
N HIS A 89 12.91 3.62 -20.74
CA HIS A 89 14.21 2.97 -20.70
C HIS A 89 14.38 2.07 -19.47
N LEU A 90 13.93 2.51 -18.29
CA LEU A 90 13.93 1.70 -17.07
C LEU A 90 13.04 0.46 -17.20
N ALA A 91 11.84 0.61 -17.75
CA ALA A 91 10.92 -0.51 -17.96
C ALA A 91 11.55 -1.60 -18.86
N ILE A 92 12.19 -1.21 -19.96
CA ILE A 92 12.93 -2.14 -20.84
C ILE A 92 14.10 -2.80 -20.10
N ARG A 93 14.84 -2.01 -19.31
CA ARG A 93 16.00 -2.50 -18.53
C ARG A 93 15.60 -3.53 -17.49
N GLU A 94 14.41 -3.44 -16.92
CA GLU A 94 13.88 -4.43 -15.96
C GLU A 94 13.23 -5.62 -16.66
N GLU A 95 12.51 -5.41 -17.77
CA GLU A 95 11.82 -6.47 -18.51
C GLU A 95 12.79 -7.52 -19.07
N ILE A 96 13.94 -7.11 -19.62
CA ILE A 96 14.91 -8.03 -20.24
C ILE A 96 15.47 -9.05 -19.22
N PRO A 97 16.00 -8.63 -18.04
CA PRO A 97 16.37 -9.54 -16.97
C PRO A 97 15.23 -10.45 -16.51
N TRP A 98 14.02 -9.92 -16.38
CA TRP A 98 12.84 -10.71 -16.00
C TRP A 98 12.53 -11.82 -17.00
N ARG A 99 12.50 -11.52 -18.31
CA ARG A 99 12.28 -12.53 -19.36
C ARG A 99 13.40 -13.57 -19.42
N ARG A 100 14.66 -13.15 -19.27
CA ARG A 100 15.81 -14.07 -19.22
C ARG A 100 15.71 -15.03 -18.04
N LYS A 101 15.43 -14.52 -16.84
CA LYS A 101 15.25 -15.34 -15.62
C LYS A 101 14.09 -16.31 -15.75
N SER A 102 12.95 -15.86 -16.28
CA SER A 102 11.77 -16.70 -16.52
C SER A 102 12.06 -17.84 -17.53
N ARG A 103 12.77 -17.56 -18.63
CA ARG A 103 13.17 -18.59 -19.60
C ARG A 103 14.10 -19.63 -18.99
N VAL A 104 15.09 -19.21 -18.20
CA VAL A 104 16.01 -20.14 -17.51
C VAL A 104 15.25 -21.01 -16.51
N LEU A 105 14.29 -20.45 -15.77
CA LEU A 105 13.43 -21.23 -14.87
C LEU A 105 12.60 -22.27 -15.64
N ARG A 106 11.95 -21.88 -16.73
CA ARG A 106 11.16 -22.80 -17.57
C ARG A 106 12.00 -23.93 -18.17
N LEU A 107 13.24 -23.64 -18.60
CA LEU A 107 14.17 -24.66 -19.10
C LEU A 107 14.60 -25.63 -17.99
N LYS A 108 14.90 -25.13 -16.78
CA LYS A 108 15.23 -25.98 -15.63
C LYS A 108 14.06 -26.87 -15.19
N GLU A 109 12.83 -26.37 -15.26
CA GLU A 109 11.64 -27.13 -14.90
C GLU A 109 11.30 -28.20 -15.95
N GLY A 110 11.48 -27.90 -17.24
CA GLY A 110 11.38 -28.89 -18.31
C GLY A 110 12.39 -30.03 -18.18
N ASN A 111 13.65 -29.72 -17.84
CA ASN A 111 14.69 -30.74 -17.65
C ASN A 111 14.38 -31.71 -16.48
N LYS A 112 13.78 -31.21 -15.40
CA LYS A 112 13.34 -32.05 -14.27
C LYS A 112 12.22 -33.00 -14.67
N ASN A 113 11.31 -32.59 -15.56
CA ASN A 113 10.23 -33.44 -16.04
C ASN A 113 10.74 -34.56 -16.98
N THR A 114 11.82 -34.33 -17.71
CA THR A 114 12.49 -35.40 -18.49
C THR A 114 13.29 -36.36 -17.61
N GLU A 115 13.96 -35.91 -16.54
CA GLU A 115 14.61 -36.83 -15.58
C GLU A 115 13.60 -37.76 -14.88
N ILE A 116 12.43 -37.23 -14.48
CA ILE A 116 11.35 -38.02 -13.88
C ILE A 116 10.80 -39.08 -14.86
N SER A 117 10.84 -38.80 -16.16
CA SER A 117 10.35 -39.74 -17.20
C SER A 117 11.36 -40.86 -17.50
N VAL A 118 12.66 -40.61 -17.36
CA VAL A 118 13.71 -41.63 -17.59
C VAL A 118 13.80 -42.60 -16.40
N LEU A 119 13.55 -42.13 -15.17
CA LEU A 119 13.52 -42.98 -13.98
C LEU A 119 12.30 -43.92 -13.89
N ASN A 120 11.28 -43.75 -14.74
CA ASN A 120 10.09 -44.61 -14.79
C ASN A 120 10.12 -45.67 -15.91
N ILE A 121 11.21 -45.78 -16.68
CA ILE A 121 11.35 -46.78 -17.77
C ILE A 121 12.32 -47.91 -17.37
N GLU A 122 13.13 -47.75 -16.32
CA GLU A 122 14.10 -48.77 -15.85
C GLU A 122 13.60 -49.59 -14.62
N GLY A 123 12.29 -49.62 -14.36
CA GLY A 123 11.67 -50.39 -13.27
C GLY A 123 10.89 -51.61 -13.76
#